data_AF-A0A656JRS0-F1
#
_entry.id   AF-A0A656JRS0-F1
#
_cell.length_a   1.000
_cell.length_b   1.000
_cell.length_c   1.000
_cell.angle_alpha   90.00
_cell.angle_beta   90.00
_cell.angle_gamma   90.00
#
_symmetry.space_group_name_H-M   'P 1'
#
loop_
_entity.id
_entity.type
_entity.pdbx_description
1 polymer ?
#
loop_
_entity_poly.entity_id
_entity_poly.type
_entity_poly.pdbx_seq_one_letter_code
_entity_poly.pdbx_strand_id
1 'polypeptide(L)'
;MQVKHLLLIAILALTAACSSKEVIDENLSEVELYQQAQADLGNNSYNSATEKLKALESRYPFGRYADQAQLELIYSNYKNGEPEAAKSAAERFIRLHPQHPNVDYAYYMKGLTSFDQDVGLLARFLPLDQTKRDPG
;
A
#
# COMPACT_ATOMS: atom_id res chain seq x y z
N MET A 1 -42.02 8.79 9.75
CA MET A 1 -41.15 7.61 9.49
C MET A 1 -40.60 7.54 8.06
N GLN A 2 -41.32 7.99 7.03
CA GLN A 2 -40.87 7.86 5.62
C GLN A 2 -39.58 8.63 5.27
N VAL A 3 -39.33 9.79 5.89
CA VAL A 3 -38.13 10.61 5.63
C VAL A 3 -36.83 9.94 6.13
N LYS A 4 -36.89 9.18 7.24
CA LYS A 4 -35.74 8.42 7.75
C LYS A 4 -35.34 7.28 6.81
N HIS A 5 -36.32 6.62 6.19
CA HIS A 5 -36.04 5.55 5.22
C HIS A 5 -35.48 6.10 3.91
N LEU A 6 -35.94 7.27 3.46
CA LEU A 6 -35.39 7.98 2.30
C LEU A 6 -33.92 8.41 2.50
N LEU A 7 -33.59 8.91 3.69
CA LEU A 7 -32.20 9.25 4.06
C LEU A 7 -31.28 8.03 4.09
N LEU A 8 -31.78 6.89 4.59
CA LEU A 8 -31.00 5.65 4.70
C LEU A 8 -30.74 5.02 3.31
N ILE A 9 -31.71 5.10 2.40
CA ILE A 9 -31.55 4.65 1.00
C ILE A 9 -30.57 5.56 0.24
N ALA A 10 -30.62 6.89 0.47
CA ALA A 10 -29.68 7.83 -0.15
C ALA A 10 -28.23 7.60 0.31
N ILE A 11 -28.03 7.31 1.60
CA ILE A 11 -26.70 6.96 2.15
C ILE A 11 -26.19 5.64 1.58
N LEU A 12 -27.06 4.64 1.40
CA LEU A 12 -26.69 3.35 0.82
C LEU A 12 -26.37 3.44 -0.70
N ALA A 13 -27.02 4.36 -1.41
CA ALA A 13 -26.72 4.64 -2.81
C ALA A 13 -25.35 5.32 -3.01
N LEU A 14 -24.89 6.10 -2.01
CA LEU A 14 -23.59 6.77 -2.04
C LEU A 14 -22.41 5.81 -1.77
N THR A 15 -22.66 4.61 -1.25
CA THR A 15 -21.62 3.60 -0.99
C THR A 15 -21.43 2.60 -2.14
N ALA A 16 -22.10 2.80 -3.28
CA ALA A 16 -21.85 2.01 -4.49
C ALA A 16 -20.52 2.44 -5.14
N ALA A 17 -19.40 2.12 -4.49
CA ALA A 17 -18.07 2.27 -5.04
C ALA A 17 -17.81 1.14 -6.05
N CYS A 18 -17.82 1.45 -7.34
CA CYS A 18 -17.39 0.51 -8.37
C CYS A 18 -15.87 0.31 -8.27
N SER A 19 -15.44 -0.84 -7.77
CA SER A 19 -14.07 -1.33 -7.91
C SER A 19 -14.01 -2.24 -9.14
N SER A 20 -13.61 -1.72 -10.30
CA SER A 20 -13.28 -2.56 -11.47
C SER A 20 -11.91 -3.18 -11.26
N LYS A 21 -11.84 -4.52 -11.25
CA LYS A 21 -10.57 -5.24 -11.13
C LYS A 21 -9.86 -5.26 -12.48
N GLU A 22 -8.63 -4.77 -12.52
CA GLU A 22 -7.77 -4.83 -13.70
C GLU A 22 -7.20 -6.25 -13.84
N VAL A 23 -7.25 -6.82 -15.05
CA VAL A 23 -6.66 -8.14 -15.31
C VAL A 23 -5.26 -7.92 -15.87
N ILE A 24 -4.25 -8.36 -15.13
CA ILE A 24 -2.84 -8.29 -15.56
C ILE A 24 -2.58 -9.42 -16.54
N ASP A 25 -2.14 -9.09 -17.76
CA ASP A 25 -1.75 -10.09 -18.76
C ASP A 25 -0.61 -10.99 -18.21
N GLU A 26 -0.79 -12.30 -18.35
CA GLU A 26 0.15 -13.32 -17.86
C GLU A 26 1.46 -13.33 -18.65
N ASN A 27 1.46 -12.83 -19.89
CA ASN A 27 2.59 -12.90 -20.80
C ASN A 27 3.54 -11.69 -20.75
N LEU A 28 3.26 -10.70 -19.88
CA LEU A 28 4.11 -9.52 -19.75
C LEU A 28 5.53 -9.90 -19.31
N SER A 29 6.52 -9.33 -20.00
CA SER A 29 7.91 -9.42 -19.56
C SER A 29 8.14 -8.66 -18.26
N GLU A 30 9.25 -8.96 -17.57
CA GLU A 30 9.63 -8.25 -16.34
C GLU A 30 9.69 -6.73 -16.55
N VAL A 31 10.29 -6.29 -17.66
CA VAL A 31 10.47 -4.86 -17.99
C VAL A 31 9.13 -4.19 -18.20
N GLU A 32 8.23 -4.80 -18.98
CA GLU A 32 6.91 -4.24 -19.27
C GLU A 32 6.06 -4.17 -18.00
N LEU A 33 6.09 -5.21 -17.17
CA LEU A 33 5.38 -5.24 -15.90
C LEU A 33 5.88 -4.16 -14.94
N TYR A 34 7.21 -3.98 -14.87
CA TYR A 34 7.82 -2.91 -14.09
C TYR A 34 7.43 -1.52 -14.61
N GLN A 35 7.50 -1.29 -15.93
CA GLN A 35 7.13 -0.02 -16.54
C GLN A 35 5.66 0.34 -16.32
N GLN A 36 4.75 -0.65 -16.40
CA GLN A 36 3.34 -0.43 -16.10
C GLN A 36 3.13 -0.10 -14.62
N ALA A 37 3.80 -0.81 -13.70
CA ALA A 37 3.74 -0.48 -12.28
C ALA A 37 4.26 0.95 -12.01
N GLN A 38 5.34 1.36 -12.66
CA GLN A 38 5.86 2.73 -12.56
C GLN A 38 4.89 3.78 -13.09
N ALA A 39 4.21 3.51 -14.20
CA ALA A 39 3.18 4.39 -14.74
C ALA A 39 2.01 4.55 -13.74
N ASP A 40 1.57 3.45 -13.12
CA ASP A 40 0.52 3.48 -12.10
C ASP A 40 0.95 4.26 -10.85
N LEU A 41 2.19 4.08 -10.39
CA LEU A 41 2.75 4.87 -9.28
C LEU A 41 2.78 6.36 -9.63
N GLY A 42 3.20 6.72 -10.85
CA GLY A 42 3.21 8.11 -11.34
C GLY A 42 1.82 8.72 -11.44
N ASN A 43 0.80 7.91 -11.72
CA ASN A 43 -0.60 8.32 -11.78
C ASN A 43 -1.31 8.30 -10.41
N ASN A 44 -0.61 7.93 -9.33
CA ASN A 44 -1.17 7.68 -7.99
C ASN A 44 -2.20 6.55 -7.93
N SER A 45 -2.18 5.64 -8.91
CA SER A 45 -3.00 4.42 -8.97
C SER A 45 -2.36 3.32 -8.11
N TYR A 46 -2.24 3.55 -6.80
CA TYR A 46 -1.49 2.67 -5.90
C TYR A 46 -2.06 1.25 -5.81
N ASN A 47 -3.38 1.07 -5.93
CA ASN A 47 -3.99 -0.26 -6.02
C ASN A 47 -3.44 -1.07 -7.21
N SER A 48 -3.54 -0.52 -8.43
CA SER A 48 -3.04 -1.19 -9.64
C SER A 48 -1.53 -1.39 -9.60
N ALA A 49 -0.77 -0.40 -9.12
CA ALA A 49 0.67 -0.52 -8.93
C ALA A 49 1.03 -1.68 -7.99
N THR A 50 0.34 -1.79 -6.83
CA THR A 50 0.55 -2.87 -5.86
C THR A 50 0.29 -4.25 -6.48
N GLU A 51 -0.77 -4.41 -7.29
CA GLU A 51 -1.06 -5.68 -7.96
C GLU A 51 0.04 -6.05 -8.97
N LYS A 52 0.50 -5.09 -9.78
CA LYS A 52 1.57 -5.31 -10.77
C LYS A 52 2.92 -5.60 -10.10
N LEU A 53 3.25 -4.91 -9.01
CA LEU A 53 4.48 -5.16 -8.23
C LEU A 53 4.46 -6.54 -7.55
N LYS A 54 3.31 -6.97 -6.99
CA LYS A 54 3.15 -8.33 -6.46
C LYS A 54 3.28 -9.39 -7.56
N ALA A 55 2.73 -9.12 -8.75
CA ALA A 55 2.90 -10.00 -9.90
C ALA A 55 4.38 -10.09 -10.32
N LEU A 56 5.12 -8.99 -10.27
CA LEU A 56 6.55 -8.96 -10.57
C LEU A 56 7.37 -9.77 -9.55
N GLU A 57 7.16 -9.55 -8.24
CA GLU A 57 7.81 -10.34 -7.17
C GLU A 57 7.55 -11.85 -7.35
N SER A 58 6.33 -12.24 -7.72
CA SER A 58 5.93 -13.64 -7.88
C SER A 58 6.52 -14.30 -9.13
N ARG A 59 6.48 -13.61 -10.27
CA ARG A 59 6.91 -14.15 -11.57
C ARG A 59 8.42 -14.05 -11.79
N TYR A 60 9.04 -12.99 -11.27
CA TYR A 60 10.43 -12.64 -11.52
C TYR A 60 11.19 -12.34 -10.20
N PRO A 61 11.23 -13.28 -9.23
CA PRO A 61 11.80 -13.05 -7.90
C PRO A 61 13.30 -12.75 -7.88
N PHE A 62 14.02 -13.05 -8.97
CA PHE A 62 15.46 -12.78 -9.14
C PHE A 62 15.72 -11.90 -10.37
N GLY A 63 14.68 -11.21 -10.86
CA GLY A 63 14.78 -10.33 -12.00
C GLY A 63 15.60 -9.09 -11.71
N ARG A 64 15.93 -8.34 -12.78
CA ARG A 64 16.70 -7.10 -12.68
C ARG A 64 16.05 -6.05 -11.77
N TYR A 65 14.72 -6.02 -11.73
CA TYR A 65 13.92 -5.06 -10.96
C TYR A 65 13.35 -5.66 -9.69
N ALA A 66 13.70 -6.90 -9.32
CA ALA A 66 13.11 -7.59 -8.17
C ALA A 66 13.26 -6.76 -6.89
N ASP A 67 14.48 -6.45 -6.48
CA ASP A 67 14.76 -5.68 -5.24
C ASP A 67 14.09 -4.31 -5.26
N GLN A 68 14.15 -3.61 -6.40
CA GLN A 68 13.52 -2.31 -6.57
C GLN A 68 12.00 -2.39 -6.47
N ALA A 69 11.38 -3.41 -7.05
CA ALA A 69 9.94 -3.65 -6.96
C ALA A 69 9.49 -3.96 -5.54
N GLN A 70 10.33 -4.64 -4.72
CA GLN A 70 10.02 -4.85 -3.30
C GLN A 70 9.96 -3.51 -2.54
N LEU A 71 10.92 -2.61 -2.80
CA LEU A 71 10.94 -1.27 -2.17
C LEU A 71 9.73 -0.43 -2.59
N GLU A 72 9.37 -0.49 -3.85
CA GLU A 72 8.20 0.20 -4.40
C GLU A 72 6.89 -0.41 -3.92
N LEU A 73 6.85 -1.72 -3.66
CA LEU A 73 5.70 -2.37 -3.07
C LEU A 73 5.46 -1.86 -1.64
N ILE A 74 6.51 -1.62 -0.86
CA ILE A 74 6.41 -0.98 0.46
C ILE A 74 5.76 0.41 0.31
N TYR A 75 6.27 1.22 -0.61
CA TYR A 75 5.73 2.56 -0.89
C TYR A 75 4.26 2.52 -1.33
N SER A 76 3.96 1.67 -2.31
CA SER A 76 2.63 1.53 -2.89
C SER A 76 1.60 1.11 -1.84
N ASN A 77 1.90 0.10 -1.03
CA ASN A 77 1.02 -0.33 0.07
C ASN A 77 0.76 0.82 1.07
N TYR A 78 1.81 1.55 1.46
CA TYR A 78 1.67 2.67 2.39
C TYR A 78 0.76 3.76 1.83
N LYS A 79 0.99 4.15 0.57
CA LYS A 79 0.19 5.16 -0.13
C LYS A 79 -1.24 4.70 -0.43
N ASN A 80 -1.45 3.40 -0.54
CA ASN A 80 -2.76 2.79 -0.68
C ASN A 80 -3.57 2.73 0.63
N GLY A 81 -3.00 3.21 1.75
CA GLY A 81 -3.66 3.14 3.06
C GLY A 81 -3.60 1.74 3.69
N GLU A 82 -2.64 0.91 3.30
CA GLU A 82 -2.38 -0.42 3.86
C GLU A 82 -1.05 -0.43 4.66
N PRO A 83 -0.97 0.28 5.81
CA PRO A 83 0.27 0.38 6.59
C PRO A 83 0.77 -0.99 7.06
N GLU A 84 -0.13 -1.94 7.38
CA GLU A 84 0.27 -3.30 7.77
C GLU A 84 0.96 -4.07 6.65
N ALA A 85 0.42 -3.97 5.43
CA ALA A 85 1.03 -4.61 4.27
C ALA A 85 2.40 -3.99 3.97
N ALA A 86 2.51 -2.66 4.10
CA ALA A 86 3.77 -1.94 3.94
C ALA A 86 4.81 -2.33 5.01
N LYS A 87 4.41 -2.40 6.28
CA LYS A 87 5.26 -2.83 7.40
C LYS A 87 5.78 -4.26 7.19
N SER A 88 4.89 -5.19 6.83
CA SER A 88 5.24 -6.58 6.56
C SER A 88 6.20 -6.71 5.37
N ALA A 89 5.96 -5.95 4.29
CA ALA A 89 6.87 -5.90 3.14
C ALA A 89 8.25 -5.32 3.52
N ALA A 90 8.29 -4.27 4.36
CA ALA A 90 9.53 -3.68 4.83
C ALA A 90 10.34 -4.65 5.71
N GLU A 91 9.69 -5.35 6.62
CA GLU A 91 10.33 -6.38 7.45
C GLU A 91 10.88 -7.54 6.63
N ARG A 92 10.18 -7.92 5.56
CA ARG A 92 10.66 -8.92 4.61
C ARG A 92 11.90 -8.41 3.86
N PHE A 93 11.86 -7.19 3.33
CA PHE A 93 12.99 -6.59 2.63
C PHE A 93 14.24 -6.53 3.50
N ILE A 94 14.11 -6.02 4.73
CA ILE A 94 15.22 -5.93 5.70
C ILE A 94 15.84 -7.30 5.97
N ARG A 95 15.01 -8.34 6.11
CA ARG A 95 15.46 -9.70 6.39
C ARG A 95 16.18 -10.35 5.20
N LEU A 96 15.68 -10.12 3.99
CA LEU A 96 16.22 -10.72 2.77
C LEU A 96 17.44 -9.94 2.24
N HIS A 97 17.47 -8.62 2.43
CA HIS A 97 18.45 -7.70 1.83
C HIS A 97 19.12 -6.77 2.87
N PRO A 98 19.72 -7.29 3.96
CA PRO A 98 20.24 -6.47 5.06
C PRO A 98 21.42 -5.56 4.67
N GLN A 99 22.10 -5.84 3.55
CA GLN A 99 23.24 -5.07 3.05
C GLN A 99 22.90 -4.22 1.81
N HIS A 100 21.62 -4.14 1.43
CA HIS A 100 21.20 -3.37 0.25
C HIS A 100 21.40 -1.86 0.49
N PRO A 101 21.86 -1.08 -0.51
CA PRO A 101 22.13 0.35 -0.35
C PRO A 101 20.95 1.16 0.19
N ASN A 102 19.71 0.73 -0.14
CA ASN A 102 18.46 1.39 0.28
C ASN A 102 17.74 0.65 1.43
N VAL A 103 18.45 -0.18 2.23
CA VAL A 103 17.84 -0.88 3.37
C VAL A 103 17.37 0.11 4.46
N ASP A 104 18.04 1.25 4.57
CA ASP A 104 17.67 2.38 5.43
C ASP A 104 16.27 2.91 5.12
N TYR A 105 15.89 2.99 3.84
CA TYR A 105 14.54 3.34 3.41
C TYR A 105 13.51 2.31 3.91
N ALA A 106 13.82 1.01 3.86
CA ALA A 106 12.91 -0.01 4.41
C ALA A 106 12.76 0.12 5.94
N TYR A 107 13.84 0.41 6.67
CA TYR A 107 13.76 0.73 8.11
C TYR A 107 12.91 1.96 8.39
N TYR A 108 13.08 3.03 7.60
CA TYR A 108 12.27 4.24 7.70
C TYR A 108 10.79 3.93 7.49
N MET A 109 10.45 3.19 6.43
CA MET A 109 9.06 2.81 6.13
C MET A 109 8.47 1.91 7.20
N LYS A 110 9.25 0.99 7.79
CA LYS A 110 8.80 0.18 8.94
C LYS A 110 8.41 1.07 10.13
N GLY A 111 9.23 2.08 10.46
CA GLY A 111 8.92 3.02 11.55
C GLY A 111 7.69 3.87 11.24
N LEU A 112 7.64 4.46 10.05
CA LEU A 112 6.54 5.32 9.59
C LEU A 112 5.20 4.59 9.59
N THR A 113 5.17 3.38 9.02
CA THR A 113 3.96 2.55 8.97
C THR A 113 3.49 2.11 10.35
N SER A 114 4.42 1.82 11.26
CA SER A 114 4.06 1.49 12.65
C SER A 114 3.49 2.69 13.39
N PHE A 115 4.03 3.89 13.16
CA PHE A 115 3.48 5.12 13.73
C PHE A 115 2.06 5.38 13.23
N ASP A 116 1.84 5.29 11.91
CA ASP A 116 0.54 5.58 11.28
C ASP A 116 -0.53 4.54 11.60
N GLN A 117 -0.17 3.24 11.72
CA GLN A 117 -1.08 2.17 12.12
C GLN A 117 -1.82 2.52 13.42
N ASP A 118 -1.09 3.06 14.37
CA ASP A 118 -1.60 3.30 15.71
C ASP A 118 -2.34 4.64 15.84
N VAL A 119 -2.24 5.52 14.84
CA VAL A 119 -3.12 6.68 14.69
C VAL A 119 -4.45 6.18 14.11
N GLY A 120 -5.25 5.51 14.96
CA GLY A 120 -6.57 5.04 14.58
C GLY A 120 -7.41 6.16 13.97
N LEU A 121 -8.34 5.82 13.08
CA LEU A 121 -9.18 6.80 12.35
C LEU A 121 -9.78 7.89 13.25
N LEU A 122 -10.11 7.56 14.50
CA LEU A 122 -10.63 8.50 15.50
C LEU A 122 -9.63 9.59 15.91
N ALA A 123 -8.34 9.25 16.03
CA ALA A 123 -7.27 10.18 16.37
C ALA A 123 -7.04 11.24 15.28
N ARG A 124 -7.46 10.98 14.05
CA ARG A 124 -7.37 11.93 12.94
C ARG A 124 -8.43 13.04 13.01
N PHE A 125 -9.56 12.79 13.67
CA PHE A 125 -10.68 13.73 13.77
C PHE A 125 -10.90 14.29 15.18
N LEU A 126 -10.33 13.66 16.20
CA LEU A 126 -10.38 14.12 17.58
C LEU A 126 -9.02 14.67 17.99
N PRO A 127 -8.96 15.79 18.75
CA PRO A 127 -7.70 16.31 19.29
C PRO A 127 -7.23 15.39 20.43
N LEU A 128 -6.64 14.24 20.07
CA LEU A 128 -5.96 13.36 21.00
C LEU A 128 -4.53 13.87 21.19
N ASP A 129 -4.14 14.03 22.45
CA ASP A 129 -2.80 14.44 22.83
C ASP A 129 -1.82 13.27 22.63
N GLN A 130 -1.14 13.27 21.48
CA GLN A 130 -0.15 12.25 21.10
C GLN A 130 1.04 12.19 22.06
N THR A 131 1.29 13.24 22.87
CA THR A 131 2.43 13.28 23.81
C THR A 131 2.21 12.42 25.05
N LYS A 132 0.95 12.10 25.38
CA LYS A 132 0.56 11.27 26.53
C LYS A 132 0.41 9.80 26.18
N ARG A 133 0.78 9.43 24.96
CA ARG A 133 0.66 8.07 24.48
C ARG A 133 1.77 7.21 25.10
N ASP A 134 1.39 6.07 25.69
CA ASP A 134 2.34 5.10 26.23
C ASP A 134 3.07 4.41 25.06
N PRO A 135 4.41 4.41 25.03
CA PRO A 135 5.17 3.67 24.04
C PRO A 135 5.19 2.14 24.25
N GLY A 136 4.47 1.60 25.26
CA GLY A 136 4.43 0.16 25.59
C GLY A 136 3.05 -0.46 25.60
#